data_AF-A0A0K6GEV9-F1
#
_entry.id   AF-A0A0K6GEV9-F1
#
_cell.length_a   1.000
_cell.length_b   1.000
_cell.length_c   1.000
_cell.angle_alpha   90.00
_cell.angle_beta   90.00
_cell.angle_gamma   90.00
#
_symmetry.space_group_name_H-M   'P 1'
#
loop_
_entity.id
_entity.type
_entity.pdbx_description
1 polymer ?
#
loop_
_entity_poly.entity_id
_entity_poly.type
_entity_poly.pdbx_seq_one_letter_code
_entity_poly.pdbx_strand_id
1 'polypeptide(L)'
;MRFDATPDAPVEDQPVIGIIGMGDMGKMYAKLFSAAGWAKINVCDRPENFERLTQDMKNVPGINVLRDGHRVSRTADWIMYAVEAQFMDKVVAEYGPSTKVGSIVGGQTSVKTPEREAFEKYLPEDVHIISCHSLHGPTVSPEGQPLVIIRHRGPDWALHLVENILRSFRSHFVYLSYEEHDLVTANTQAVTHAAFLSMGTAWHSSQSYPWEQGLYVRGIEIVKVNIMLRIYANQWHVYAGLAILNPAARDMIKQFSASTTELFKLMLAGDVKGLRERMHKAREALFGPHRRVTPILLSEDVLDKFGMSRTEATGASTQATADGAPSDTNTTESSSSRPSSNSHLSLLAMVDCWAELGIDPFAHLSLAATPLFRLWIGVAEYLFRSEERLDAAINAAIHNVSHRSDDLEFVVAARGWSQCVSFKSFELYKDRFQHTRSFFEPRFPEATALGSKMIKTILDNAPPTPS
;
A
#
# COMPACT_ATOMS: atom_id res chain seq x y z
N MET A 1 33.42 19.98 3.54
CA MET A 1 32.02 19.82 3.91
C MET A 1 31.97 19.32 5.35
N ARG A 2 31.20 19.97 6.24
CA ARG A 2 30.94 19.46 7.59
C ARG A 2 29.86 18.39 7.50
N PHE A 3 30.20 17.13 7.75
CA PHE A 3 29.27 16.00 7.69
C PHE A 3 28.40 15.88 8.96
N ASP A 4 28.79 16.58 10.03
CA ASP A 4 28.11 16.69 11.33
C ASP A 4 27.19 17.91 11.42
N ALA A 5 26.97 18.63 10.32
CA ALA A 5 26.13 19.82 10.30
C ALA A 5 24.69 19.51 10.75
N THR A 6 24.14 20.41 11.58
CA THR A 6 22.74 20.39 12.03
C THR A 6 22.03 21.65 11.53
N PRO A 7 20.69 21.72 11.59
CA PRO A 7 19.96 22.93 11.19
C PRO A 7 20.32 24.17 12.02
N ASP A 8 20.81 23.99 13.25
CA ASP A 8 21.23 25.08 14.14
C ASP A 8 22.67 25.56 13.89
N ALA A 9 23.41 24.88 13.00
CA ALA A 9 24.76 25.30 12.63
C ALA A 9 24.74 26.66 11.90
N PRO A 10 25.82 27.46 11.98
CA PRO A 10 25.96 28.68 11.20
C PRO A 10 25.68 28.44 9.71
N VAL A 11 25.06 29.41 9.03
CA VAL A 11 24.57 29.25 7.65
C VAL A 11 25.69 28.86 6.68
N GLU A 12 26.91 29.36 6.90
CA GLU A 12 28.11 29.02 6.16
C GLU A 12 28.48 27.53 6.27
N ASP A 13 28.22 26.89 7.41
CA ASP A 13 28.58 25.51 7.72
C ASP A 13 27.50 24.50 7.29
N GLN A 14 26.27 24.95 7.06
CA GLN A 14 25.19 24.08 6.59
C GLN A 14 25.48 23.51 5.19
N PRO A 15 24.99 22.32 4.82
CA PRO A 15 25.04 21.83 3.47
C PRO A 15 24.06 22.60 2.56
N VAL A 16 24.32 22.62 1.26
CA VAL A 16 23.33 23.01 0.25
C VAL A 16 22.45 21.79 -0.07
N ILE A 17 21.16 21.88 0.21
CA ILE A 17 20.18 20.83 -0.09
C ILE A 17 19.56 21.12 -1.46
N GLY A 18 19.57 20.15 -2.36
CA GLY A 18 18.98 20.22 -3.69
C GLY A 18 17.75 19.33 -3.81
N ILE A 19 16.63 19.84 -4.34
CA ILE A 19 15.44 19.03 -4.64
C ILE A 19 15.05 19.22 -6.11
N ILE A 20 15.04 18.11 -6.85
CA ILE A 20 14.64 18.07 -8.27
C ILE A 20 13.28 17.36 -8.35
N GLY A 21 12.24 18.11 -8.71
CA GLY A 21 10.86 17.65 -8.69
C GLY A 21 10.11 18.21 -7.48
N MET A 22 9.27 19.21 -7.71
CA MET A 22 8.48 19.91 -6.70
C MET A 22 6.98 19.61 -6.84
N GLY A 23 6.68 18.33 -7.07
CA GLY A 23 5.35 17.77 -6.78
C GLY A 23 5.05 17.77 -5.27
N ASP A 24 3.99 17.10 -4.85
CA ASP A 24 3.53 17.16 -3.46
C ASP A 24 4.59 16.68 -2.44
N MET A 25 5.31 15.60 -2.76
CA MET A 25 6.39 15.08 -1.90
C MET A 25 7.61 16.02 -1.86
N GLY A 26 8.05 16.56 -3.01
CA GLY A 26 9.16 17.51 -3.06
C GLY A 26 8.85 18.80 -2.30
N LYS A 27 7.63 19.33 -2.46
CA LYS A 27 7.12 20.47 -1.70
C LYS A 27 7.06 20.20 -0.20
N MET A 28 6.64 18.99 0.21
CA MET A 28 6.65 18.59 1.62
C MET A 28 8.07 18.62 2.19
N TYR A 29 9.03 17.96 1.53
CA TYR A 29 10.43 17.91 1.98
C TYR A 29 11.03 19.32 2.08
N ALA A 30 10.86 20.15 1.06
CA ALA A 30 11.41 21.51 1.04
C ALA A 30 10.89 22.37 2.21
N LYS A 31 9.57 22.27 2.50
CA LYS A 31 8.95 22.99 3.62
C LYS A 31 9.41 22.47 4.98
N LEU A 32 9.55 21.16 5.14
CA LEU A 32 10.06 20.57 6.38
C LEU A 32 11.51 20.97 6.63
N PHE A 33 12.37 20.98 5.60
CA PHE A 33 13.74 21.44 5.75
C PHE A 33 13.82 22.92 6.12
N SER A 34 13.02 23.76 5.46
CA SER A 34 12.93 25.19 5.78
C SER A 34 12.48 25.41 7.23
N ALA A 35 11.42 24.72 7.65
CA ALA A 35 10.89 24.81 9.02
C ALA A 35 11.88 24.29 10.08
N ALA A 36 12.75 23.36 9.71
CA ALA A 36 13.81 22.86 10.58
C ALA A 36 14.97 23.84 10.78
N GLY A 37 15.12 24.85 9.91
CA GLY A 37 16.22 25.83 9.98
C GLY A 37 17.31 25.66 8.92
N TRP A 38 17.13 24.73 7.95
CA TRP A 38 18.05 24.65 6.82
C TRP A 38 17.90 25.88 5.91
N ALA A 39 18.98 26.65 5.77
CA ALA A 39 18.97 27.96 5.12
C ALA A 39 19.36 27.94 3.63
N LYS A 40 19.85 26.81 3.11
CA LYS A 40 20.39 26.67 1.75
C LYS A 40 19.68 25.55 0.98
N ILE A 41 18.43 25.76 0.60
CA ILE A 41 17.57 24.78 -0.08
C ILE A 41 17.32 25.22 -1.53
N ASN A 42 18.01 24.62 -2.48
CA ASN A 42 17.83 24.86 -3.92
C ASN A 42 16.80 23.90 -4.49
N VAL A 43 15.76 24.42 -5.15
CA VAL A 43 14.67 23.59 -5.69
C VAL A 43 14.41 23.89 -7.16
N CYS A 44 13.98 22.89 -7.93
CA CYS A 44 13.45 23.10 -9.27
C CYS A 44 12.32 22.11 -9.59
N ASP A 45 11.52 22.46 -10.60
CA ASP A 45 10.54 21.58 -11.24
C ASP A 45 10.73 21.66 -12.76
N ARG A 46 9.78 21.13 -13.51
CA ARG A 46 9.71 21.29 -14.96
C ARG A 46 9.71 22.78 -15.34
N PRO A 47 10.34 23.17 -16.46
CA PRO A 47 10.48 24.58 -16.85
C PRO A 47 9.14 25.34 -16.88
N GLU A 48 8.07 24.70 -17.35
CA GLU A 48 6.73 25.31 -17.41
C GLU A 48 6.12 25.64 -16.04
N ASN A 49 6.66 25.08 -14.95
CA ASN A 49 6.20 25.33 -13.59
C ASN A 49 7.03 26.40 -12.87
N PHE A 50 8.08 26.95 -13.48
CA PHE A 50 9.07 27.80 -12.81
C PHE A 50 8.43 29.05 -12.18
N GLU A 51 7.63 29.81 -12.93
CA GLU A 51 7.00 31.03 -12.43
C GLU A 51 6.03 30.73 -11.27
N ARG A 52 5.23 29.67 -11.41
CA ARG A 52 4.31 29.22 -10.34
C ARG A 52 5.06 28.78 -9.10
N LEU A 53 6.10 27.96 -9.24
CA LEU A 53 6.90 27.49 -8.12
C LEU A 53 7.60 28.64 -7.39
N THR A 54 8.11 29.62 -8.14
CA THR A 54 8.72 30.84 -7.58
C THR A 54 7.72 31.59 -6.72
N GLN A 55 6.48 31.72 -7.20
CA GLN A 55 5.42 32.38 -6.43
C GLN A 55 5.01 31.56 -5.19
N ASP A 56 4.85 30.24 -5.33
CA ASP A 56 4.49 29.33 -4.23
C ASP A 56 5.51 29.37 -3.08
N MET A 57 6.81 29.51 -3.40
CA MET A 57 7.91 29.42 -2.44
C MET A 57 8.45 30.79 -1.98
N LYS A 58 7.95 31.91 -2.50
CA LYS A 58 8.49 33.26 -2.28
C LYS A 58 8.71 33.63 -0.81
N ASN A 59 7.84 33.15 0.08
CA ASN A 59 7.87 33.47 1.51
C ASN A 59 8.36 32.31 2.38
N VAL A 60 8.96 31.27 1.79
CA VAL A 60 9.47 30.11 2.52
C VAL A 60 10.96 30.31 2.78
N PRO A 61 11.40 30.50 4.04
CA PRO A 61 12.79 30.81 4.36
C PRO A 61 13.77 29.75 3.84
N GLY A 62 14.94 30.18 3.35
CA GLY A 62 16.01 29.28 2.91
C GLY A 62 15.76 28.58 1.57
N ILE A 63 14.56 28.67 0.98
CA ILE A 63 14.27 28.11 -0.34
C ILE A 63 14.67 29.09 -1.45
N ASN A 64 15.42 28.58 -2.41
CA ASN A 64 15.83 29.27 -3.63
C ASN A 64 15.38 28.47 -4.85
N VAL A 65 14.49 29.06 -5.65
CA VAL A 65 13.93 28.41 -6.84
C VAL A 65 14.85 28.63 -8.03
N LEU A 66 15.36 27.54 -8.60
CA LEU A 66 16.26 27.52 -9.74
C LEU A 66 15.51 27.09 -11.02
N ARG A 67 16.04 27.51 -12.17
CA ARG A 67 15.39 27.30 -13.49
C ARG A 67 15.28 25.83 -13.89
N ASP A 68 16.22 25.00 -13.47
CA ASP A 68 16.39 23.63 -13.96
C ASP A 68 17.23 22.78 -12.99
N GLY A 69 17.24 21.47 -13.24
CA GLY A 69 18.01 20.50 -12.44
C GLY A 69 19.52 20.62 -12.62
N HIS A 70 20.02 21.21 -13.72
CA HIS A 70 21.46 21.44 -13.87
C HIS A 70 22.00 22.43 -12.84
N ARG A 71 21.24 23.49 -12.54
CA ARG A 71 21.61 24.50 -11.54
C ARG A 71 21.52 23.96 -10.12
N VAL A 72 20.51 23.13 -9.84
CA VAL A 72 20.41 22.43 -8.55
C VAL A 72 21.60 21.48 -8.38
N SER A 73 21.82 20.58 -9.34
CA SER A 73 22.83 19.52 -9.24
C SER A 73 24.27 20.04 -9.09
N ARG A 74 24.62 21.14 -9.75
CA ARG A 74 25.99 21.70 -9.70
C ARG A 74 26.33 22.44 -8.41
N THR A 75 25.32 22.81 -7.61
CA THR A 75 25.50 23.64 -6.41
C THR A 75 25.25 22.87 -5.12
N ALA A 76 24.35 21.90 -5.15
CA ALA A 76 23.94 21.13 -3.99
C ALA A 76 25.02 20.15 -3.50
N ASP A 77 25.11 19.99 -2.19
CA ASP A 77 25.95 18.97 -1.55
C ASP A 77 25.19 17.65 -1.33
N TRP A 78 23.87 17.73 -1.12
CA TRP A 78 22.96 16.60 -1.17
C TRP A 78 21.79 16.90 -2.11
N ILE A 79 21.51 16.00 -3.05
CA ILE A 79 20.48 16.15 -4.09
C ILE A 79 19.46 15.04 -3.93
N MET A 80 18.19 15.40 -3.83
CA MET A 80 17.07 14.47 -3.83
C MET A 80 16.25 14.60 -5.12
N TYR A 81 16.18 13.52 -5.90
CA TYR A 81 15.26 13.39 -7.02
C TYR A 81 13.88 12.95 -6.51
N ALA A 82 12.92 13.87 -6.49
CA ALA A 82 11.53 13.66 -6.10
C ALA A 82 10.60 13.71 -7.33
N VAL A 83 10.92 12.87 -8.33
CA VAL A 83 10.16 12.69 -9.57
C VAL A 83 9.51 11.32 -9.61
N GLU A 84 8.51 11.14 -10.46
CA GLU A 84 7.90 9.81 -10.65
C GLU A 84 8.92 8.81 -11.19
N ALA A 85 8.88 7.56 -10.69
CA ALA A 85 9.86 6.52 -11.03
C ALA A 85 9.98 6.28 -12.55
N GLN A 86 8.88 6.42 -13.31
CA GLN A 86 8.88 6.28 -14.77
C GLN A 86 9.73 7.33 -15.51
N PHE A 87 9.97 8.49 -14.90
CA PHE A 87 10.75 9.57 -15.49
C PHE A 87 12.20 9.59 -14.99
N MET A 88 12.57 8.67 -14.10
CA MET A 88 13.89 8.69 -13.45
C MET A 88 15.03 8.55 -14.45
N ASP A 89 14.97 7.60 -15.38
CA ASP A 89 16.01 7.43 -16.42
C ASP A 89 16.21 8.73 -17.22
N LYS A 90 15.12 9.35 -17.71
CA LYS A 90 15.19 10.60 -18.48
C LYS A 90 15.77 11.76 -17.66
N VAL A 91 15.26 11.97 -16.45
CA VAL A 91 15.61 13.13 -15.62
C VAL A 91 17.04 13.04 -15.10
N VAL A 92 17.50 11.85 -14.72
CA VAL A 92 18.89 11.63 -14.30
C VAL A 92 19.83 11.67 -15.51
N ALA A 93 19.44 11.18 -16.68
CA ALA A 93 20.24 11.35 -17.90
C ALA A 93 20.51 12.83 -18.21
N GLU A 94 19.50 13.68 -18.00
CA GLU A 94 19.60 15.12 -18.25
C GLU A 94 20.43 15.83 -17.17
N TYR A 95 20.12 15.63 -15.89
CA TYR A 95 20.70 16.44 -14.81
C TYR A 95 21.85 15.77 -14.05
N GLY A 96 21.89 14.44 -14.04
CA GLY A 96 22.90 13.62 -13.34
C GLY A 96 24.35 13.98 -13.68
N PRO A 97 24.73 14.18 -14.95
CA PRO A 97 26.10 14.57 -15.33
C PRO A 97 26.53 15.96 -14.82
N SER A 98 25.59 16.82 -14.39
CA SER A 98 25.89 18.14 -13.82
C SER A 98 26.13 18.12 -12.31
N THR A 99 26.13 16.93 -11.70
CA THR A 99 26.24 16.76 -10.25
C THR A 99 27.61 17.23 -9.75
N LYS A 100 27.60 17.98 -8.65
CA LYS A 100 28.82 18.48 -7.99
C LYS A 100 29.71 17.32 -7.53
N VAL A 101 31.01 17.43 -7.79
CA VAL A 101 32.03 16.45 -7.36
C VAL A 101 31.95 16.22 -5.84
N GLY A 102 31.92 14.95 -5.43
CA GLY A 102 31.85 14.55 -4.01
C GLY A 102 30.50 14.79 -3.34
N SER A 103 29.47 15.23 -4.08
CA SER A 103 28.12 15.37 -3.52
C SER A 103 27.41 14.02 -3.38
N ILE A 104 26.30 14.04 -2.67
CA ILE A 104 25.46 12.88 -2.40
C ILE A 104 24.17 13.00 -3.19
N VAL A 105 23.80 11.96 -3.92
CA VAL A 105 22.56 11.89 -4.68
C VAL A 105 21.68 10.81 -4.08
N GLY A 106 20.40 11.09 -3.93
CA GLY A 106 19.37 10.14 -3.56
C GLY A 106 18.10 10.36 -4.35
N GLY A 107 17.28 9.34 -4.46
CA GLY A 107 15.93 9.46 -4.99
C GLY A 107 14.92 9.20 -3.90
N GLN A 108 13.76 9.86 -4.05
CA GLN A 108 12.58 9.65 -3.23
C GLN A 108 11.43 9.11 -4.09
N THR A 109 11.69 7.98 -4.73
CA THR A 109 10.71 7.19 -5.48
C THR A 109 10.10 6.06 -4.64
N SER A 110 8.92 5.60 -5.03
CA SER A 110 8.28 4.44 -4.38
C SER A 110 8.77 3.08 -4.88
N VAL A 111 9.51 3.05 -5.99
CA VAL A 111 10.17 1.85 -6.54
C VAL A 111 11.62 2.19 -6.81
N LYS A 112 12.53 1.38 -6.28
CA LYS A 112 13.93 1.73 -6.24
C LYS A 112 14.75 1.12 -7.38
N THR A 113 14.26 0.08 -8.06
CA THR A 113 14.93 -0.50 -9.24
C THR A 113 15.20 0.52 -10.36
N PRO A 114 14.22 1.29 -10.90
CA PRO A 114 14.50 2.28 -11.94
C PRO A 114 15.43 3.41 -11.47
N GLU A 115 15.36 3.73 -10.18
CA GLU A 115 16.22 4.72 -9.55
C GLU A 115 17.67 4.26 -9.50
N ARG A 116 17.92 3.02 -9.04
CA ARG A 116 19.25 2.40 -9.05
C ARG A 116 19.82 2.36 -10.46
N GLU A 117 19.05 1.85 -11.43
CA GLU A 117 19.49 1.73 -12.82
C GLU A 117 19.87 3.10 -13.43
N ALA A 118 19.06 4.13 -13.20
CA ALA A 118 19.35 5.47 -13.67
C ALA A 118 20.61 6.06 -13.00
N PHE A 119 20.75 5.86 -11.68
CA PHE A 119 21.90 6.35 -10.93
C PHE A 119 23.21 5.67 -11.34
N GLU A 120 23.22 4.34 -11.46
CA GLU A 120 24.40 3.58 -11.91
C GLU A 120 24.82 3.96 -13.34
N LYS A 121 23.85 4.29 -14.20
CA LYS A 121 24.08 4.59 -15.62
C LYS A 121 24.58 6.00 -15.89
N TYR A 122 24.10 7.00 -15.15
CA TYR A 122 24.29 8.41 -15.52
C TYR A 122 25.02 9.25 -14.47
N LEU A 123 25.11 8.80 -13.22
CA LEU A 123 25.85 9.56 -12.21
C LEU A 123 27.37 9.32 -12.32
N PRO A 124 28.19 10.37 -12.25
CA PRO A 124 29.66 10.24 -12.26
C PRO A 124 30.18 9.32 -11.14
N GLU A 125 31.38 8.77 -11.29
CA GLU A 125 31.98 7.87 -10.27
C GLU A 125 32.39 8.61 -8.99
N ASP A 126 32.64 9.91 -9.07
CA ASP A 126 33.08 10.77 -7.97
C ASP A 126 31.92 11.32 -7.12
N VAL A 127 30.71 10.78 -7.26
CA VAL A 127 29.54 11.12 -6.42
C VAL A 127 29.05 9.91 -5.61
N HIS A 128 28.45 10.19 -4.46
CA HIS A 128 27.88 9.20 -3.57
C HIS A 128 26.38 9.02 -3.82
N ILE A 129 25.86 7.82 -3.56
CA ILE A 129 24.46 7.43 -3.74
C ILE A 129 23.90 6.95 -2.41
N ILE A 130 23.10 7.80 -1.78
CA ILE A 130 22.35 7.53 -0.55
C ILE A 130 20.89 7.95 -0.79
N SER A 131 20.04 6.97 -1.04
CA SER A 131 18.62 7.19 -1.32
C SER A 131 17.75 7.10 -0.08
N CYS A 132 16.53 7.62 -0.17
CA CYS A 132 15.56 7.52 0.91
C CYS A 132 14.14 7.21 0.41
N HIS A 133 13.27 6.73 1.29
CA HIS A 133 11.85 6.61 1.00
C HIS A 133 10.96 6.77 2.22
N SER A 134 10.27 7.91 2.31
CA SER A 134 9.15 8.10 3.24
C SER A 134 8.03 7.13 2.88
N LEU A 135 7.69 6.21 3.78
CA LEU A 135 6.59 5.27 3.59
C LEU A 135 5.21 5.86 3.94
N HIS A 136 5.07 7.17 3.77
CA HIS A 136 3.84 7.93 4.01
C HIS A 136 3.61 8.93 2.87
N GLY A 137 2.34 9.33 2.71
CA GLY A 137 1.98 10.35 1.73
C GLY A 137 2.34 11.78 2.18
N PRO A 138 2.28 12.75 1.25
CA PRO A 138 2.72 14.14 1.49
C PRO A 138 1.86 14.91 2.51
N THR A 139 0.68 14.41 2.84
CA THR A 139 -0.27 15.02 3.78
C THR A 139 -0.17 14.43 5.20
N VAL A 140 0.68 13.42 5.40
CA VAL A 140 0.85 12.73 6.68
C VAL A 140 2.11 13.27 7.36
N SER A 141 2.02 13.53 8.68
CA SER A 141 3.20 13.93 9.47
C SER A 141 4.27 12.84 9.41
N PRO A 142 5.54 13.18 9.17
CA PRO A 142 6.63 12.20 9.13
C PRO A 142 7.06 11.68 10.51
N GLU A 143 6.62 12.32 11.59
CA GLU A 143 7.02 11.98 12.96
C GLU A 143 6.61 10.55 13.33
N GLY A 144 7.59 9.75 13.76
CA GLY A 144 7.42 8.33 14.08
C GLY A 144 7.11 7.43 12.87
N GLN A 145 6.94 7.99 11.67
CA GLN A 145 6.72 7.20 10.46
C GLN A 145 8.03 6.59 9.96
N PRO A 146 8.00 5.41 9.31
CA PRO A 146 9.18 4.83 8.69
C PRO A 146 9.72 5.70 7.55
N LEU A 147 11.03 5.96 7.59
CA LEU A 147 11.80 6.56 6.51
C LEU A 147 12.94 5.62 6.15
N VAL A 148 12.84 4.99 4.98
CA VAL A 148 13.89 4.09 4.50
C VAL A 148 15.12 4.90 4.10
N ILE A 149 16.31 4.42 4.44
CA ILE A 149 17.60 4.94 3.97
C ILE A 149 18.36 3.79 3.29
N ILE A 150 18.86 4.04 2.08
CA ILE A 150 19.56 3.06 1.25
C ILE A 150 20.94 3.60 0.94
N ARG A 151 21.97 3.05 1.59
CA ARG A 151 23.37 3.33 1.27
C ARG A 151 23.84 2.39 0.16
N HIS A 152 23.87 2.90 -1.07
CA HIS A 152 24.27 2.09 -2.22
C HIS A 152 25.73 2.31 -2.63
N ARG A 153 26.20 3.57 -2.64
CA ARG A 153 27.59 3.90 -2.98
C ARG A 153 28.09 5.07 -2.16
N GLY A 154 28.96 4.86 -1.19
CA GLY A 154 29.58 5.97 -0.48
C GLY A 154 30.15 5.61 0.88
N PRO A 155 30.99 6.48 1.45
CA PRO A 155 31.58 6.32 2.78
C PRO A 155 30.59 6.63 3.91
N ASP A 156 30.95 6.27 5.15
CA ASP A 156 30.09 6.43 6.33
C ASP A 156 29.69 7.90 6.58
N TRP A 157 30.59 8.84 6.30
CA TRP A 157 30.30 10.27 6.48
C TRP A 157 29.16 10.76 5.58
N ALA A 158 28.99 10.16 4.40
CA ALA A 158 27.91 10.53 3.48
C ALA A 158 26.56 10.08 4.04
N LEU A 159 26.51 8.86 4.58
CA LEU A 159 25.34 8.36 5.29
C LEU A 159 24.98 9.23 6.49
N HIS A 160 25.95 9.54 7.36
CA HIS A 160 25.73 10.37 8.54
C HIS A 160 25.20 11.76 8.21
N LEU A 161 25.67 12.36 7.12
CA LEU A 161 25.16 13.65 6.68
C LEU A 161 23.68 13.55 6.24
N VAL A 162 23.32 12.54 5.45
CA VAL A 162 21.93 12.35 5.02
C VAL A 162 21.02 12.08 6.22
N GLU A 163 21.48 11.27 7.18
CA GLU A 163 20.79 11.06 8.45
C GLU A 163 20.59 12.40 9.21
N ASN A 164 21.62 13.24 9.31
CA ASN A 164 21.53 14.54 9.98
C ASN A 164 20.52 15.48 9.29
N ILE A 165 20.50 15.50 7.95
CA ILE A 165 19.54 16.30 7.17
C ILE A 165 18.10 15.82 7.45
N LEU A 166 17.88 14.51 7.37
CA LEU A 166 16.56 13.89 7.50
C LEU A 166 16.09 13.76 8.96
N ARG A 167 16.97 13.87 9.96
CA ARG A 167 16.61 13.74 11.38
C ARG A 167 15.59 14.78 11.82
N SER A 168 15.55 15.93 11.15
CA SER A 168 14.55 16.97 11.37
C SER A 168 13.10 16.49 11.18
N PHE A 169 12.89 15.39 10.46
CA PHE A 169 11.57 14.82 10.21
C PHE A 169 11.06 13.99 11.39
N ARG A 170 11.95 13.61 12.34
CA ARG A 170 11.65 12.74 13.47
C ARG A 170 11.03 11.40 13.06
N SER A 171 11.35 10.95 11.86
CA SER A 171 10.98 9.64 11.34
C SER A 171 11.81 8.54 11.97
N HIS A 172 11.28 7.33 11.99
CA HIS A 172 12.03 6.13 12.35
C HIS A 172 12.83 5.64 11.13
N PHE A 173 14.15 5.66 11.21
CA PHE A 173 15.00 5.25 10.09
C PHE A 173 15.03 3.73 9.96
N VAL A 174 14.81 3.26 8.73
CA VAL A 174 14.88 1.84 8.36
C VAL A 174 15.93 1.67 7.29
N TYR A 175 16.95 0.85 7.54
CA TYR A 175 18.05 0.66 6.59
C TYR A 175 17.82 -0.58 5.75
N LEU A 176 17.80 -0.41 4.43
CA LEU A 176 17.58 -1.49 3.46
C LEU A 176 18.52 -1.32 2.26
N SER A 177 18.83 -2.42 1.59
CA SER A 177 19.33 -2.40 0.21
C SER A 177 18.22 -2.04 -0.79
N TYR A 178 18.62 -1.77 -2.03
CA TYR A 178 17.69 -1.54 -3.15
C TYR A 178 16.75 -2.75 -3.36
N GLU A 179 17.33 -3.95 -3.27
CA GLU A 179 16.65 -5.23 -3.49
C GLU A 179 15.70 -5.55 -2.34
N GLU A 180 16.14 -5.38 -1.09
CA GLU A 180 15.28 -5.59 0.09
C GLU A 180 14.11 -4.61 0.10
N HIS A 181 14.34 -3.34 -0.22
CA HIS A 181 13.28 -2.35 -0.34
C HIS A 181 12.21 -2.78 -1.36
N ASP A 182 12.62 -3.14 -2.56
CA ASP A 182 11.69 -3.50 -3.63
C ASP A 182 10.98 -4.83 -3.31
N LEU A 183 11.65 -5.78 -2.66
CA LEU A 183 11.01 -7.01 -2.16
C LEU A 183 9.94 -6.71 -1.10
N VAL A 184 10.26 -5.84 -0.14
CA VAL A 184 9.34 -5.45 0.93
C VAL A 184 8.11 -4.74 0.34
N THR A 185 8.32 -3.72 -0.50
CA THR A 185 7.22 -2.95 -1.12
C THR A 185 6.40 -3.75 -2.12
N ALA A 186 6.99 -4.73 -2.80
CA ALA A 186 6.27 -5.69 -3.63
C ALA A 186 5.19 -6.41 -2.81
N ASN A 187 5.55 -6.92 -1.63
CA ASN A 187 4.62 -7.60 -0.75
C ASN A 187 3.63 -6.62 -0.08
N THR A 188 4.16 -5.60 0.62
CA THR A 188 3.35 -4.73 1.48
C THR A 188 2.42 -3.79 0.72
N GLN A 189 2.71 -3.55 -0.57
CA GLN A 189 1.92 -2.64 -1.39
C GLN A 189 1.42 -3.34 -2.65
N ALA A 190 2.30 -3.75 -3.57
CA ALA A 190 1.89 -4.13 -4.91
C ALA A 190 0.96 -5.37 -4.95
N VAL A 191 1.33 -6.45 -4.25
CA VAL A 191 0.51 -7.69 -4.18
C VAL A 191 -0.78 -7.45 -3.40
N THR A 192 -0.69 -6.69 -2.31
CA THR A 192 -1.88 -6.27 -1.53
C THR A 192 -2.85 -5.51 -2.44
N HIS A 193 -2.39 -4.53 -3.20
CA HIS A 193 -3.22 -3.82 -4.17
C HIS A 193 -3.79 -4.76 -5.23
N ALA A 194 -2.98 -5.65 -5.81
CA ALA A 194 -3.43 -6.58 -6.84
C ALA A 194 -4.56 -7.50 -6.34
N ALA A 195 -4.50 -7.97 -5.09
CA ALA A 195 -5.57 -8.78 -4.49
C ALA A 195 -6.90 -8.00 -4.43
N PHE A 196 -6.88 -6.75 -3.98
CA PHE A 196 -8.10 -5.95 -3.85
C PHE A 196 -8.59 -5.34 -5.17
N LEU A 197 -7.70 -5.07 -6.11
CA LEU A 197 -8.07 -4.75 -7.49
C LEU A 197 -8.75 -5.96 -8.15
N SER A 198 -8.29 -7.18 -7.87
CA SER A 198 -8.96 -8.39 -8.35
C SER A 198 -10.36 -8.53 -7.76
N MET A 199 -10.52 -8.21 -6.48
CA MET A 199 -11.81 -8.22 -5.80
C MET A 199 -12.80 -7.20 -6.39
N GLY A 200 -12.38 -5.94 -6.56
CA GLY A 200 -13.23 -4.92 -7.18
C GLY A 200 -13.58 -5.25 -8.63
N THR A 201 -12.62 -5.74 -9.42
CA THR A 201 -12.90 -6.19 -10.79
C THR A 201 -13.89 -7.34 -10.82
N ALA A 202 -13.82 -8.30 -9.89
CA ALA A 202 -14.76 -9.42 -9.83
C ALA A 202 -16.20 -8.96 -9.57
N TRP A 203 -16.39 -8.04 -8.61
CA TRP A 203 -17.71 -7.49 -8.29
C TRP A 203 -18.25 -6.59 -9.39
N HIS A 204 -17.38 -5.84 -10.07
CA HIS A 204 -17.75 -5.10 -11.25
C HIS A 204 -18.16 -6.03 -12.40
N SER A 205 -17.41 -7.10 -12.69
CA SER A 205 -17.81 -8.10 -13.70
C SER A 205 -19.17 -8.73 -13.37
N SER A 206 -19.44 -8.95 -12.09
CA SER A 206 -20.72 -9.48 -11.59
C SER A 206 -21.85 -8.44 -11.57
N GLN A 207 -21.55 -7.17 -11.86
CA GLN A 207 -22.48 -6.03 -11.84
C GLN A 207 -23.26 -5.93 -10.52
N SER A 208 -22.59 -6.21 -9.41
CA SER A 208 -23.23 -6.30 -8.10
C SER A 208 -22.38 -5.69 -7.01
N TYR A 209 -23.03 -5.08 -6.02
CA TYR A 209 -22.45 -4.76 -4.73
C TYR A 209 -22.82 -5.88 -3.75
N PRO A 210 -21.90 -6.78 -3.37
CA PRO A 210 -22.28 -7.94 -2.57
C PRO A 210 -22.92 -7.59 -1.22
N TRP A 211 -22.53 -6.45 -0.62
CA TRP A 211 -23.11 -5.95 0.63
C TRP A 211 -24.57 -5.51 0.50
N GLU A 212 -25.05 -5.14 -0.69
CA GLU A 212 -26.47 -4.88 -0.92
C GLU A 212 -27.30 -6.17 -0.94
N GLN A 213 -26.65 -7.30 -1.18
CA GLN A 213 -27.25 -8.64 -1.20
C GLN A 213 -27.07 -9.38 0.14
N GLY A 214 -26.56 -8.70 1.17
CA GLY A 214 -26.31 -9.28 2.49
C GLY A 214 -25.03 -10.13 2.58
N LEU A 215 -24.18 -10.13 1.55
CA LEU A 215 -22.84 -10.75 1.59
C LEU A 215 -21.80 -9.74 2.07
N TYR A 216 -20.74 -10.19 2.73
CA TYR A 216 -19.61 -9.34 3.15
C TYR A 216 -19.96 -8.18 4.12
N VAL A 217 -21.07 -8.30 4.86
CA VAL A 217 -21.57 -7.26 5.79
C VAL A 217 -21.12 -7.44 7.25
N ARG A 218 -20.28 -8.44 7.57
CA ARG A 218 -19.87 -8.78 8.94
C ARG A 218 -18.39 -9.21 9.04
N GLY A 219 -17.82 -9.04 10.23
CA GLY A 219 -16.50 -9.51 10.64
C GLY A 219 -15.39 -9.00 9.72
N ILE A 220 -14.47 -9.91 9.38
CA ILE A 220 -13.31 -9.59 8.53
C ILE A 220 -13.68 -9.18 7.10
N GLU A 221 -14.90 -9.44 6.63
CA GLU A 221 -15.32 -9.07 5.27
C GLU A 221 -15.50 -7.56 5.12
N ILE A 222 -15.97 -6.88 6.17
CA ILE A 222 -16.08 -5.42 6.22
C ILE A 222 -14.72 -4.78 5.93
N VAL A 223 -13.66 -5.35 6.50
CA VAL A 223 -12.29 -4.86 6.29
C VAL A 223 -11.91 -4.96 4.82
N LYS A 224 -12.25 -6.07 4.15
CA LYS A 224 -11.92 -6.29 2.74
C LYS A 224 -12.62 -5.31 1.82
N VAL A 225 -13.92 -5.09 2.05
CA VAL A 225 -14.72 -4.13 1.27
C VAL A 225 -14.18 -2.72 1.43
N ASN A 226 -13.88 -2.30 2.66
CA ASN A 226 -13.33 -0.97 2.93
C ASN A 226 -11.95 -0.75 2.28
N ILE A 227 -11.07 -1.76 2.31
CA ILE A 227 -9.77 -1.68 1.64
C ILE A 227 -9.95 -1.57 0.12
N MET A 228 -10.82 -2.40 -0.47
CA MET A 228 -11.13 -2.36 -1.91
C MET A 228 -11.60 -0.96 -2.34
N LEU A 229 -12.60 -0.40 -1.66
CA LEU A 229 -13.14 0.92 -1.98
C LEU A 229 -12.08 2.02 -1.83
N ARG A 230 -11.25 1.95 -0.79
CA ARG A 230 -10.14 2.89 -0.58
C ARG A 230 -9.12 2.85 -1.70
N ILE A 231 -8.81 1.68 -2.24
CA ILE A 231 -7.87 1.54 -3.36
C ILE A 231 -8.45 2.20 -4.61
N TYR A 232 -9.71 1.92 -4.96
CA TYR A 232 -10.35 2.49 -6.15
C TYR A 232 -10.69 3.98 -6.03
N ALA A 233 -10.82 4.53 -4.82
CA ALA A 233 -11.00 5.97 -4.59
C ALA A 233 -9.74 6.81 -4.91
N ASN A 234 -8.60 6.17 -5.13
CA ASN A 234 -7.32 6.82 -5.44
C ASN A 234 -6.98 6.75 -6.95
N GLN A 235 -5.82 7.30 -7.31
CA GLN A 235 -5.38 7.38 -8.71
C GLN A 235 -4.60 6.14 -9.14
N TRP A 236 -4.90 5.65 -10.35
CA TRP A 236 -4.35 4.41 -10.91
C TRP A 236 -2.81 4.41 -11.01
N HIS A 237 -2.21 5.55 -11.36
CA HIS A 237 -0.78 5.66 -11.66
C HIS A 237 0.10 5.41 -10.43
N VAL A 238 -0.41 5.66 -9.23
CA VAL A 238 0.26 5.34 -7.96
C VAL A 238 0.50 3.83 -7.84
N TYR A 239 -0.49 3.03 -8.23
CA TYR A 239 -0.43 1.57 -8.15
C TYR A 239 0.28 0.94 -9.34
N ALA A 240 0.04 1.48 -10.54
CA ALA A 240 0.65 0.98 -11.77
C ALA A 240 2.18 1.08 -11.72
N GLY A 241 2.72 2.23 -11.28
CA GLY A 241 4.16 2.41 -11.14
C GLY A 241 4.79 1.36 -10.22
N LEU A 242 4.20 1.14 -9.04
CA LEU A 242 4.64 0.10 -8.10
C LEU A 242 4.60 -1.30 -8.71
N ALA A 243 3.48 -1.69 -9.31
CA ALA A 243 3.30 -3.05 -9.81
C ALA A 243 4.14 -3.36 -11.06
N ILE A 244 4.28 -2.39 -11.98
CA ILE A 244 4.94 -2.60 -13.27
C ILE A 244 6.46 -2.42 -13.19
N LEU A 245 6.93 -1.40 -12.46
CA LEU A 245 8.35 -1.04 -12.45
C LEU A 245 9.16 -1.86 -11.43
N ASN A 246 8.52 -2.46 -10.43
CA ASN A 246 9.18 -3.32 -9.45
C ASN A 246 9.24 -4.77 -9.96
N PRO A 247 10.43 -5.34 -10.24
CA PRO A 247 10.55 -6.74 -10.67
C PRO A 247 9.98 -7.74 -9.68
N ALA A 248 10.26 -7.59 -8.38
CA ALA A 248 9.74 -8.46 -7.34
C ALA A 248 8.21 -8.42 -7.29
N ALA A 249 7.59 -7.24 -7.51
CA ALA A 249 6.13 -7.14 -7.57
C ALA A 249 5.54 -7.95 -8.72
N ARG A 250 6.18 -7.96 -9.89
CA ARG A 250 5.71 -8.74 -11.05
C ARG A 250 5.72 -10.24 -10.74
N ASP A 251 6.81 -10.73 -10.14
CA ASP A 251 6.95 -12.14 -9.78
C ASP A 251 5.96 -12.55 -8.68
N MET A 252 5.80 -11.73 -7.65
CA MET A 252 4.85 -12.01 -6.57
C MET A 252 3.39 -11.94 -7.02
N ILE A 253 3.01 -10.97 -7.86
CA ILE A 253 1.64 -10.86 -8.42
C ILE A 253 1.34 -12.09 -9.30
N LYS A 254 2.33 -12.55 -10.07
CA LYS A 254 2.21 -13.78 -10.86
C LYS A 254 2.00 -15.00 -9.97
N GLN A 255 2.78 -15.14 -8.89
CA GLN A 255 2.60 -16.23 -7.93
C GLN A 255 1.26 -16.14 -7.20
N PHE A 256 0.81 -14.95 -6.80
CA PHE A 256 -0.50 -14.75 -6.19
C PHE A 256 -1.63 -15.18 -7.14
N SER A 257 -1.53 -14.83 -8.42
CA SER A 257 -2.47 -15.30 -9.45
C SER A 257 -2.43 -16.82 -9.64
N ALA A 258 -1.24 -17.44 -9.58
CA ALA A 258 -1.10 -18.89 -9.67
C ALA A 258 -1.75 -19.57 -8.46
N SER A 259 -1.43 -19.12 -7.25
CA SER A 259 -2.00 -19.57 -5.98
C SER A 259 -3.53 -19.50 -6.02
N THR A 260 -4.09 -18.36 -6.43
CA THR A 260 -5.54 -18.16 -6.59
C THR A 260 -6.15 -19.21 -7.56
N THR A 261 -5.49 -19.44 -8.69
CA THR A 261 -5.96 -20.38 -9.73
C THR A 261 -5.89 -21.83 -9.25
N GLU A 262 -4.80 -22.21 -8.60
CA GLU A 262 -4.56 -23.59 -8.16
C GLU A 262 -5.48 -23.99 -7.00
N LEU A 263 -5.68 -23.09 -6.03
CA LEU A 263 -6.63 -23.33 -4.94
C LEU A 263 -8.06 -23.46 -5.47
N PHE A 264 -8.46 -22.60 -6.42
CA PHE A 264 -9.77 -22.72 -7.04
C PHE A 264 -9.95 -24.02 -7.84
N LYS A 265 -8.89 -24.54 -8.48
CA LYS A 265 -8.94 -25.86 -9.13
C LYS A 265 -9.18 -26.98 -8.12
N LEU A 266 -8.54 -26.95 -6.96
CA LEU A 266 -8.82 -27.91 -5.87
C LEU A 266 -10.28 -27.79 -5.40
N MET A 267 -10.80 -26.56 -5.30
CA MET A 267 -12.20 -26.31 -4.97
C MET A 267 -13.18 -26.92 -5.98
N LEU A 268 -12.89 -26.82 -7.27
CA LEU A 268 -13.72 -27.39 -8.34
C LEU A 268 -13.63 -28.91 -8.39
N ALA A 269 -12.45 -29.48 -8.10
CA ALA A 269 -12.23 -30.92 -8.07
C ALA A 269 -12.89 -31.59 -6.85
N GLY A 270 -13.35 -30.83 -5.87
CA GLY A 270 -13.85 -31.36 -4.59
C GLY A 270 -12.75 -31.98 -3.73
N ASP A 271 -11.48 -31.63 -3.96
CA ASP A 271 -10.33 -32.20 -3.26
C ASP A 271 -10.12 -31.52 -1.90
N VAL A 272 -10.97 -31.89 -0.93
CA VAL A 272 -10.89 -31.39 0.45
C VAL A 272 -9.52 -31.71 1.07
N LYS A 273 -8.96 -32.88 0.76
CA LYS A 273 -7.71 -33.35 1.37
C LYS A 273 -6.53 -32.52 0.86
N GLY A 274 -6.37 -32.37 -0.44
CA GLY A 274 -5.35 -31.51 -1.05
C GLY A 274 -5.53 -30.04 -0.64
N LEU A 275 -6.79 -29.59 -0.64
CA LEU A 275 -7.34 -28.43 0.07
C LEU A 275 -6.60 -28.14 1.39
N ARG A 276 -6.90 -29.02 2.34
CA ARG A 276 -6.47 -28.94 3.73
C ARG A 276 -4.96 -29.03 3.86
N GLU A 277 -4.33 -30.01 3.22
CA GLU A 277 -2.88 -30.23 3.32
C GLU A 277 -2.10 -28.98 2.89
N ARG A 278 -2.48 -28.36 1.78
CA ARG A 278 -1.84 -27.13 1.28
C ARG A 278 -2.02 -25.95 2.24
N MET A 279 -3.24 -25.71 2.71
CA MET A 279 -3.51 -24.60 3.63
C MET A 279 -2.89 -24.77 5.01
N HIS A 280 -2.86 -25.99 5.55
CA HIS A 280 -2.22 -26.28 6.84
C HIS A 280 -0.69 -26.22 6.73
N LYS A 281 -0.10 -26.62 5.61
CA LYS A 281 1.34 -26.40 5.36
C LYS A 281 1.69 -24.91 5.38
N ALA A 282 0.90 -24.07 4.69
CA ALA A 282 1.09 -22.62 4.69
C ALA A 282 0.86 -22.01 6.09
N ARG A 283 -0.14 -22.53 6.82
CA ARG A 283 -0.41 -22.17 8.23
C ARG A 283 0.81 -22.43 9.11
N GLU A 284 1.37 -23.63 9.09
CA GLU A 284 2.52 -23.97 9.93
C GLU A 284 3.75 -23.12 9.61
N ALA A 285 4.00 -22.86 8.31
CA ALA A 285 5.12 -22.04 7.87
C ALA A 285 5.06 -20.59 8.41
N LEU A 286 3.87 -19.98 8.43
CA LEU A 286 3.70 -18.55 8.71
C LEU A 286 3.13 -18.23 10.09
N PHE A 287 2.30 -19.12 10.64
CA PHE A 287 1.51 -18.91 11.86
C PHE A 287 1.71 -20.01 12.93
N GLY A 288 2.73 -20.86 12.76
CA GLY A 288 3.03 -21.94 13.69
C GLY A 288 3.22 -21.47 15.15
N PRO A 289 3.09 -22.37 16.14
CA PRO A 289 3.00 -22.05 17.57
C PRO A 289 4.19 -21.27 18.14
N HIS A 290 5.34 -21.30 17.47
CA HIS A 290 6.55 -20.55 17.86
C HIS A 290 6.50 -19.06 17.48
N ARG A 291 5.58 -18.63 16.60
CA ARG A 291 5.39 -17.23 16.20
C ARG A 291 4.29 -16.57 17.03
N ARG A 292 4.59 -16.26 18.30
CA ARG A 292 3.72 -15.43 19.16
C ARG A 292 3.84 -13.97 18.70
N VAL A 293 2.78 -13.46 18.09
CA VAL A 293 2.65 -12.05 17.71
C VAL A 293 1.41 -11.52 18.42
N THR A 294 1.46 -10.28 18.89
CA THR A 294 0.29 -9.63 19.47
C THR A 294 -0.78 -9.48 18.38
N PRO A 295 -2.03 -9.91 18.60
CA PRO A 295 -3.06 -9.88 17.57
C PRO A 295 -3.21 -8.50 16.95
N ILE A 296 -3.22 -8.44 15.62
CA ILE A 296 -3.28 -7.17 14.88
C ILE A 296 -4.70 -6.61 14.84
N LEU A 297 -5.72 -7.47 14.76
CA LEU A 297 -7.12 -7.05 14.71
C LEU A 297 -7.81 -7.06 16.07
N LEU A 298 -8.79 -6.16 16.17
CA LEU A 298 -9.80 -6.12 17.22
C LEU A 298 -10.82 -7.27 17.04
N SER A 299 -11.67 -7.49 18.03
CA SER A 299 -12.74 -8.50 17.96
C SER A 299 -13.74 -8.22 16.83
N GLU A 300 -14.42 -9.26 16.34
CA GLU A 300 -15.46 -9.13 15.31
C GLU A 300 -16.55 -8.12 15.70
N ASP A 301 -16.91 -8.04 16.98
CA ASP A 301 -17.89 -7.06 17.49
C ASP A 301 -17.48 -5.60 17.24
N VAL A 302 -16.18 -5.31 17.16
CA VAL A 302 -15.69 -3.98 16.82
C VAL A 302 -15.77 -3.75 15.32
N LEU A 303 -15.48 -4.78 14.51
CA LEU A 303 -15.56 -4.71 13.05
C LEU A 303 -17.01 -4.57 12.57
N ASP A 304 -17.95 -5.28 13.19
CA ASP A 304 -19.39 -5.27 12.85
C ASP A 304 -20.00 -3.86 12.97
N LYS A 305 -19.43 -2.97 13.79
CA LYS A 305 -19.84 -1.55 13.89
C LYS A 305 -19.56 -0.73 12.63
N PHE A 306 -18.72 -1.25 11.73
CA PHE A 306 -18.35 -0.61 10.47
C PHE A 306 -18.97 -1.31 9.25
N GLY A 307 -19.96 -2.18 9.45
CA GLY A 307 -20.71 -2.78 8.35
C GLY A 307 -21.51 -1.72 7.59
N MET A 308 -21.56 -1.82 6.26
CA MET A 308 -22.46 -0.97 5.47
C MET A 308 -23.90 -1.43 5.71
N SER A 309 -24.73 -0.53 6.24
CA SER A 309 -26.13 -0.83 6.57
C SER A 309 -26.93 -1.10 5.30
N ARG A 310 -27.92 -2.01 5.39
CA ARG A 310 -28.98 -2.09 4.38
C ARG A 310 -29.65 -0.73 4.31
N THR A 311 -29.53 -0.05 3.18
CA THR A 311 -30.41 1.08 2.87
C THR A 311 -31.84 0.55 2.95
N GLU A 312 -32.65 1.11 3.84
CA GLU A 312 -34.06 0.78 3.99
C GLU A 312 -34.79 0.99 2.65
N ALA A 313 -34.94 -0.10 1.90
CA ALA A 313 -35.77 -0.12 0.73
C ALA A 313 -37.23 -0.29 1.17
N THR A 314 -38.04 0.69 0.74
CA THR A 314 -39.50 0.74 0.68
C THR A 314 -40.26 1.30 1.88
N GLY A 315 -40.48 2.61 1.82
CA GLY A 315 -41.75 3.18 2.25
C GLY A 315 -42.86 2.70 1.30
N ALA A 316 -43.91 2.12 1.86
CA ALA A 316 -45.22 1.99 1.23
C ALA A 316 -46.31 1.96 2.31
N SER A 317 -47.11 3.03 2.32
CA SER A 317 -48.47 3.19 2.85
C SER A 317 -48.79 2.71 4.28
N THR A 318 -48.90 3.69 5.18
CA THR A 318 -49.87 3.68 6.28
C THR A 318 -51.29 3.65 5.73
N GLN A 319 -52.01 2.54 5.91
CA GLN A 319 -53.46 2.54 6.07
C GLN A 319 -53.84 1.56 7.18
N ALA A 320 -54.45 2.12 8.22
CA ALA A 320 -55.02 1.41 9.34
C ALA A 320 -56.36 0.79 8.94
N THR A 321 -56.56 -0.49 9.25
CA THR A 321 -57.88 -1.03 9.59
C THR A 321 -57.69 -2.04 10.72
N ALA A 322 -58.27 -1.71 11.87
CA ALA A 322 -58.51 -2.65 12.95
C ALA A 322 -59.62 -3.62 12.51
N ASP A 323 -59.47 -4.90 12.85
CA ASP A 323 -60.50 -5.73 13.50
C ASP A 323 -60.11 -7.22 13.51
N GLY A 324 -60.18 -7.85 14.70
CA GLY A 324 -60.72 -9.21 14.83
C GLY A 324 -59.79 -10.41 15.15
N ALA A 325 -59.62 -10.67 16.45
CA ALA A 325 -59.69 -12.01 17.09
C ALA A 325 -58.50 -13.02 17.00
N PRO A 326 -58.35 -13.93 17.99
CA PRO A 326 -57.06 -14.27 18.58
C PRO A 326 -56.40 -15.59 18.13
N SER A 327 -55.07 -15.51 18.12
CA SER A 327 -54.03 -16.52 18.39
C SER A 327 -54.41 -18.00 18.46
N ASP A 328 -53.90 -18.76 17.49
CA ASP A 328 -53.27 -20.06 17.71
C ASP A 328 -52.29 -20.34 16.57
N THR A 329 -51.00 -20.09 16.80
CA THR A 329 -49.90 -20.80 16.14
C THR A 329 -48.60 -20.39 16.83
N ASN A 330 -48.08 -21.30 17.65
CA ASN A 330 -46.68 -21.36 18.02
C ASN A 330 -45.83 -21.25 16.75
N THR A 331 -45.24 -20.07 16.50
CA THR A 331 -44.07 -19.95 15.65
C THR A 331 -42.94 -19.50 16.55
N THR A 332 -42.16 -20.51 16.93
CA THR A 332 -40.82 -20.41 17.49
C THR A 332 -40.04 -19.28 16.83
N GLU A 333 -39.63 -18.32 17.67
CA GLU A 333 -38.46 -17.50 17.45
C GLU A 333 -37.26 -18.41 17.18
N SER A 334 -36.89 -18.57 15.92
CA SER A 334 -35.62 -19.19 15.54
C SER A 334 -35.16 -18.71 14.17
N SER A 335 -34.27 -17.72 14.17
CA SER A 335 -32.91 -17.89 13.63
C SER A 335 -32.18 -16.56 13.65
N SER A 336 -31.37 -16.36 14.69
CA SER A 336 -30.11 -15.63 14.52
C SER A 336 -29.34 -16.36 13.42
N SER A 337 -29.40 -15.89 12.17
CA SER A 337 -28.71 -16.54 11.07
C SER A 337 -27.22 -16.56 11.37
N ARG A 338 -26.65 -17.76 11.55
CA ARG A 338 -25.20 -17.95 11.54
C ARG A 338 -24.66 -17.31 10.26
N PRO A 339 -23.50 -16.61 10.31
CA PRO A 339 -22.88 -16.10 9.10
C PRO A 339 -22.75 -17.22 8.06
N SER A 340 -23.12 -16.97 6.80
CA SER A 340 -22.88 -17.94 5.74
C SER A 340 -21.37 -18.18 5.64
N SER A 341 -20.94 -19.43 5.75
CA SER A 341 -19.52 -19.78 5.70
C SER A 341 -18.93 -19.39 4.34
N ASN A 342 -17.84 -18.62 4.36
CA ASN A 342 -17.16 -18.10 3.16
C ASN A 342 -15.88 -18.92 2.89
N SER A 343 -15.57 -19.15 1.61
CA SER A 343 -14.32 -19.80 1.17
C SER A 343 -13.09 -18.97 1.55
N HIS A 344 -13.24 -17.65 1.63
CA HIS A 344 -12.18 -16.68 1.82
C HIS A 344 -11.00 -16.88 0.84
N LEU A 345 -11.29 -17.26 -0.42
CA LEU A 345 -10.28 -17.59 -1.43
C LEU A 345 -9.16 -16.54 -1.55
N SER A 346 -9.50 -15.25 -1.44
CA SER A 346 -8.51 -14.16 -1.46
C SER A 346 -7.47 -14.22 -0.32
N LEU A 347 -7.87 -14.66 0.87
CA LEU A 347 -6.96 -14.84 2.01
C LEU A 347 -6.16 -16.13 1.90
N LEU A 348 -6.82 -17.22 1.47
CA LEU A 348 -6.17 -18.50 1.23
C LEU A 348 -5.05 -18.35 0.19
N ALA A 349 -5.33 -17.68 -0.92
CA ALA A 349 -4.37 -17.43 -1.99
C ALA A 349 -3.21 -16.52 -1.57
N MET A 350 -3.45 -15.55 -0.69
CA MET A 350 -2.38 -14.68 -0.18
C MET A 350 -1.42 -15.46 0.71
N VAL A 351 -1.95 -16.23 1.66
CA VAL A 351 -1.14 -17.02 2.60
C VAL A 351 -0.37 -18.12 1.87
N ASP A 352 -0.99 -18.76 0.88
CA ASP A 352 -0.34 -19.70 -0.02
C ASP A 352 0.80 -19.03 -0.82
N CYS A 353 0.55 -17.85 -1.40
CA CYS A 353 1.56 -17.08 -2.12
C CYS A 353 2.78 -16.75 -1.23
N TRP A 354 2.56 -16.32 0.01
CA TRP A 354 3.65 -16.07 0.95
C TRP A 354 4.44 -17.33 1.27
N ALA A 355 3.76 -18.45 1.51
CA ALA A 355 4.41 -19.72 1.82
C ALA A 355 5.24 -20.25 0.63
N GLU A 356 4.71 -20.20 -0.58
CA GLU A 356 5.40 -20.65 -1.80
C GLU A 356 6.63 -19.80 -2.13
N LEU A 357 6.61 -18.51 -1.79
CA LEU A 357 7.74 -17.59 -2.01
C LEU A 357 8.71 -17.51 -0.82
N GLY A 358 8.42 -18.18 0.30
CA GLY A 358 9.20 -18.07 1.53
C GLY A 358 9.21 -16.65 2.12
N ILE A 359 8.15 -15.87 1.89
CA ILE A 359 8.02 -14.50 2.38
C ILE A 359 7.57 -14.52 3.84
N ASP A 360 8.26 -13.76 4.69
CA ASP A 360 7.81 -13.49 6.06
C ASP A 360 7.00 -12.17 6.10
N PRO A 361 5.65 -12.23 6.11
CA PRO A 361 4.83 -11.03 6.10
C PRO A 361 4.98 -10.20 7.38
N PHE A 362 5.33 -10.83 8.51
CA PHE A 362 5.51 -10.13 9.79
C PHE A 362 6.83 -9.36 9.84
N ALA A 363 7.91 -9.92 9.28
CA ALA A 363 9.16 -9.19 9.10
C ALA A 363 8.94 -7.95 8.21
N HIS A 364 8.25 -8.13 7.06
CA HIS A 364 7.93 -7.01 6.18
C HIS A 364 7.03 -5.97 6.86
N LEU A 365 6.09 -6.40 7.71
CA LEU A 365 5.24 -5.51 8.51
C LEU A 365 6.07 -4.68 9.51
N SER A 366 7.07 -5.27 10.16
CA SER A 366 7.94 -4.52 11.08
C SER A 366 8.80 -3.47 10.39
N LEU A 367 9.22 -3.73 9.15
CA LEU A 367 10.05 -2.81 8.37
C LEU A 367 9.24 -1.70 7.69
N ALA A 368 8.08 -2.04 7.14
CA ALA A 368 7.31 -1.17 6.24
C ALA A 368 5.80 -1.31 6.50
N ALA A 369 5.36 -0.99 7.72
CA ALA A 369 3.96 -1.05 8.09
C ALA A 369 3.12 0.01 7.35
N THR A 370 2.42 -0.41 6.29
CA THR A 370 1.31 0.40 5.76
C THR A 370 0.02 0.03 6.49
N PRO A 371 -0.92 0.97 6.70
CA PRO A 371 -2.20 0.67 7.33
C PRO A 371 -2.98 -0.44 6.61
N LEU A 372 -2.95 -0.47 5.28
CA LEU A 372 -3.63 -1.48 4.48
C LEU A 372 -3.01 -2.86 4.65
N PHE A 373 -1.67 -2.95 4.61
CA PHE A 373 -0.97 -4.22 4.80
C PHE A 373 -1.17 -4.78 6.21
N ARG A 374 -1.12 -3.91 7.23
CA ARG A 374 -1.41 -4.29 8.62
C ARG A 374 -2.80 -4.91 8.74
N LEU A 375 -3.83 -4.25 8.20
CA LEU A 375 -5.18 -4.80 8.20
C LEU A 375 -5.28 -6.13 7.45
N TRP A 376 -4.59 -6.24 6.33
CA TRP A 376 -4.60 -7.46 5.50
C TRP A 376 -3.95 -8.66 6.20
N ILE A 377 -2.79 -8.48 6.83
CA ILE A 377 -2.19 -9.53 7.67
C ILE A 377 -3.12 -9.84 8.83
N GLY A 378 -3.72 -8.83 9.45
CA GLY A 378 -4.62 -9.03 10.57
C GLY A 378 -5.81 -9.93 10.23
N VAL A 379 -6.44 -9.77 9.06
CA VAL A 379 -7.55 -10.65 8.64
C VAL A 379 -7.06 -12.05 8.29
N ALA A 380 -5.85 -12.19 7.74
CA ALA A 380 -5.23 -13.49 7.49
C ALA A 380 -4.89 -14.21 8.81
N GLU A 381 -4.31 -13.50 9.77
CA GLU A 381 -4.00 -14.00 11.11
C GLU A 381 -5.26 -14.48 11.83
N TYR A 382 -6.35 -13.69 11.77
CA TYR A 382 -7.63 -14.06 12.34
C TYR A 382 -8.13 -15.41 11.82
N LEU A 383 -8.06 -15.63 10.50
CA LEU A 383 -8.49 -16.88 9.87
C LEU A 383 -7.54 -18.05 10.17
N PHE A 384 -6.23 -17.87 9.97
CA PHE A 384 -5.25 -18.96 9.99
C PHE A 384 -4.79 -19.39 11.39
N ARG A 385 -4.88 -18.53 12.40
CA ARG A 385 -4.52 -18.94 13.77
C ARG A 385 -5.54 -19.91 14.40
N SER A 386 -6.81 -19.85 13.99
CA SER A 386 -7.84 -20.80 14.44
C SER A 386 -7.98 -21.93 13.44
N GLU A 387 -7.61 -23.14 13.88
CA GLU A 387 -7.81 -24.35 13.08
C GLU A 387 -9.29 -24.55 12.72
N GLU A 388 -10.21 -24.32 13.66
CA GLU A 388 -11.65 -24.41 13.43
C GLU A 388 -12.13 -23.45 12.32
N ARG A 389 -11.71 -22.17 12.35
CA ARG A 389 -12.11 -21.20 11.32
C ARG A 389 -11.50 -21.54 9.96
N LEU A 390 -10.23 -21.93 9.92
CA LEU A 390 -9.57 -22.35 8.68
C LEU A 390 -10.27 -23.57 8.07
N ASP A 391 -10.59 -24.56 8.88
CA ASP A 391 -11.29 -25.76 8.44
C ASP A 391 -12.71 -25.49 7.97
N ALA A 392 -13.43 -24.58 8.64
CA ALA A 392 -14.73 -24.12 8.20
C ALA A 392 -14.65 -23.41 6.83
N ALA A 393 -13.62 -22.60 6.59
CA ALA A 393 -13.39 -21.95 5.31
C ALA A 393 -13.05 -22.95 4.20
N ILE A 394 -12.20 -23.95 4.48
CA ILE A 394 -11.89 -25.04 3.54
C ILE A 394 -13.16 -25.84 3.19
N ASN A 395 -13.96 -26.19 4.20
CA ASN A 395 -15.22 -26.90 4.00
C ASN A 395 -16.22 -26.08 3.16
N ALA A 396 -16.33 -24.78 3.45
CA ALA A 396 -17.14 -23.86 2.65
C ALA A 396 -16.62 -23.74 1.20
N ALA A 397 -15.31 -23.68 1.02
CA ALA A 397 -14.67 -23.58 -0.30
C ALA A 397 -15.01 -24.79 -1.20
N ILE A 398 -15.18 -25.98 -0.62
CA ILE A 398 -15.59 -27.18 -1.37
C ILE A 398 -17.10 -27.28 -1.53
N HIS A 399 -17.85 -27.15 -0.43
CA HIS A 399 -19.26 -27.56 -0.37
C HIS A 399 -20.27 -26.41 -0.49
N ASN A 400 -19.87 -25.18 -0.17
CA ASN A 400 -20.73 -24.01 -0.32
C ASN A 400 -20.55 -23.40 -1.73
N VAL A 401 -21.63 -23.37 -2.51
CA VAL A 401 -21.63 -22.80 -3.86
C VAL A 401 -22.03 -21.32 -3.91
N SER A 402 -22.51 -20.74 -2.82
CA SER A 402 -23.01 -19.35 -2.78
C SER A 402 -21.98 -18.31 -3.19
N HIS A 403 -20.68 -18.57 -2.96
CA HIS A 403 -19.58 -17.68 -3.35
C HIS A 403 -18.85 -18.13 -4.63
N ARG A 404 -19.25 -19.25 -5.26
CA ARG A 404 -18.47 -19.86 -6.34
C ARG A 404 -18.40 -18.99 -7.60
N SER A 405 -19.47 -18.25 -7.88
CA SER A 405 -19.49 -17.29 -8.99
C SER A 405 -18.51 -16.14 -8.75
N ASP A 406 -18.53 -15.55 -7.56
CA ASP A 406 -17.59 -14.49 -7.17
C ASP A 406 -16.14 -15.00 -7.19
N ASP A 407 -15.90 -16.22 -6.68
CA ASP A 407 -14.59 -16.85 -6.66
C ASP A 407 -14.04 -17.08 -8.07
N LEU A 408 -14.91 -17.45 -9.04
CA LEU A 408 -14.52 -17.57 -10.45
C LEU A 408 -14.11 -16.21 -11.03
N GLU A 409 -14.94 -15.17 -10.83
CA GLU A 409 -14.62 -13.82 -11.30
C GLU A 409 -13.34 -13.28 -10.65
N PHE A 410 -13.10 -13.60 -9.38
CA PHE A 410 -11.87 -13.27 -8.68
C PHE A 410 -10.63 -13.93 -9.30
N VAL A 411 -10.71 -15.22 -9.66
CA VAL A 411 -9.63 -15.94 -10.36
C VAL A 411 -9.36 -15.36 -11.75
N VAL A 412 -10.42 -15.00 -12.49
CA VAL A 412 -10.31 -14.34 -13.80
C VAL A 412 -9.65 -12.96 -13.64
N ALA A 413 -10.08 -12.19 -12.65
CA ALA A 413 -9.55 -10.87 -12.37
C ALA A 413 -8.06 -10.91 -11.96
N ALA A 414 -7.69 -11.82 -11.06
CA ALA A 414 -6.31 -12.00 -10.59
C ALA A 414 -5.35 -12.32 -11.75
N ARG A 415 -5.74 -13.24 -12.64
CA ARG A 415 -4.97 -13.56 -13.84
C ARG A 415 -4.83 -12.35 -14.76
N GLY A 416 -5.91 -11.62 -14.96
CA GLY A 416 -5.86 -10.47 -15.84
C GLY A 416 -5.00 -9.31 -15.28
N TRP A 417 -5.04 -9.04 -13.98
CA TRP A 417 -4.13 -8.07 -13.36
C TRP A 417 -2.68 -8.53 -13.45
N SER A 418 -2.41 -9.82 -13.21
CA SER A 418 -1.08 -10.42 -13.41
C SER A 418 -0.58 -10.28 -14.85
N GLN A 419 -1.43 -10.52 -15.85
CA GLN A 419 -1.07 -10.37 -17.27
C GLN A 419 -0.77 -8.90 -17.62
N CYS A 420 -1.63 -7.98 -17.16
CA CYS A 420 -1.45 -6.55 -17.37
C CYS A 420 -0.09 -6.07 -16.85
N VAL A 421 0.25 -6.47 -15.62
CA VAL A 421 1.53 -6.17 -14.98
C VAL A 421 2.71 -6.83 -15.72
N SER A 422 2.55 -8.09 -16.16
CA SER A 422 3.59 -8.83 -16.90
C SER A 422 3.92 -8.18 -18.25
N PHE A 423 2.92 -7.63 -18.94
CA PHE A 423 3.11 -6.90 -20.20
C PHE A 423 3.65 -5.48 -20.03
N LYS A 424 3.82 -5.01 -18.78
CA LYS A 424 4.31 -3.67 -18.45
C LYS A 424 3.52 -2.54 -19.10
N SER A 425 2.24 -2.76 -19.38
CA SER A 425 1.39 -1.82 -20.11
C SER A 425 0.65 -0.88 -19.14
N PHE A 426 1.16 0.34 -18.98
CA PHE A 426 0.50 1.39 -18.20
C PHE A 426 -0.90 1.73 -18.73
N GLU A 427 -1.11 1.76 -20.05
CA GLU A 427 -2.43 2.09 -20.62
C GLU A 427 -3.47 1.01 -20.30
N LEU A 428 -3.15 -0.26 -20.56
CA LEU A 428 -4.01 -1.38 -20.15
C LEU A 428 -4.33 -1.35 -18.63
N TYR A 429 -3.34 -1.01 -17.79
CA TYR A 429 -3.56 -0.88 -16.35
C TYR A 429 -4.55 0.23 -16.03
N LYS A 430 -4.36 1.40 -16.64
CA LYS A 430 -5.24 2.57 -16.51
C LYS A 430 -6.66 2.23 -16.93
N ASP A 431 -6.84 1.66 -18.12
CA ASP A 431 -8.17 1.33 -18.65
C ASP A 431 -8.91 0.36 -17.73
N ARG A 432 -8.23 -0.73 -17.32
CA ARG A 432 -8.81 -1.72 -16.41
C ARG A 432 -9.19 -1.12 -15.05
N PHE A 433 -8.32 -0.27 -14.51
CA PHE A 433 -8.56 0.41 -13.24
C PHE A 433 -9.74 1.37 -13.37
N GLN A 434 -9.73 2.25 -14.37
CA GLN A 434 -10.75 3.29 -14.56
C GLN A 434 -12.12 2.69 -14.85
N HIS A 435 -12.18 1.64 -15.66
CA HIS A 435 -13.43 0.95 -15.99
C HIS A 435 -14.06 0.31 -14.74
N THR A 436 -13.26 -0.30 -13.87
CA THR A 436 -13.76 -0.82 -12.58
C THR A 436 -14.10 0.32 -11.62
N ARG A 437 -13.28 1.38 -11.58
CA ARG A 437 -13.47 2.54 -10.70
C ARG A 437 -14.80 3.24 -10.95
N SER A 438 -15.20 3.45 -12.20
CA SER A 438 -16.44 4.15 -12.54
C SER A 438 -17.67 3.48 -11.96
N PHE A 439 -17.65 2.15 -11.78
CA PHE A 439 -18.72 1.42 -11.13
C PHE A 439 -18.84 1.77 -9.64
N PHE A 440 -17.72 1.89 -8.92
CA PHE A 440 -17.73 2.17 -7.48
C PHE A 440 -17.77 3.66 -7.12
N GLU A 441 -17.62 4.56 -8.10
CA GLU A 441 -17.56 6.00 -7.87
C GLU A 441 -18.71 6.58 -7.01
N PRO A 442 -19.97 6.16 -7.19
CA PRO A 442 -21.07 6.61 -6.35
C PRO A 442 -20.94 6.22 -4.86
N ARG A 443 -20.08 5.27 -4.52
CA ARG A 443 -19.90 4.74 -3.15
C ARG A 443 -18.69 5.36 -2.42
N PHE A 444 -17.80 6.05 -3.13
CA PHE A 444 -16.57 6.59 -2.53
C PHE A 444 -16.79 7.59 -1.39
N PRO A 445 -17.77 8.52 -1.42
CA PRO A 445 -17.95 9.47 -0.34
C PRO A 445 -18.24 8.80 1.01
N GLU A 446 -19.19 7.86 1.02
CA GLU A 446 -19.56 7.08 2.21
C GLU A 446 -18.42 6.16 2.66
N ALA A 447 -17.82 5.42 1.73
CA ALA A 447 -16.76 4.48 2.01
C ALA A 447 -15.50 5.17 2.58
N THR A 448 -15.17 6.37 2.10
CA THR A 448 -14.01 7.13 2.58
C THR A 448 -14.20 7.56 4.02
N ALA A 449 -15.40 8.04 4.38
CA ALA A 449 -15.73 8.44 5.74
C ALA A 449 -15.68 7.25 6.70
N LEU A 450 -16.32 6.13 6.31
CA LEU A 450 -16.39 4.92 7.13
C LEU A 450 -15.02 4.25 7.29
N GLY A 451 -14.29 4.06 6.20
CA GLY A 451 -12.98 3.42 6.19
C GLY A 451 -11.92 4.20 6.97
N SER A 452 -11.96 5.53 6.95
CA SER A 452 -11.07 6.38 7.76
C SER A 452 -11.34 6.21 9.25
N LYS A 453 -12.61 6.14 9.65
CA LYS A 453 -13.02 5.91 11.04
C LYS A 453 -12.62 4.50 11.53
N MET A 454 -12.80 3.49 10.68
CA MET A 454 -12.41 2.10 10.98
C MET A 454 -10.90 1.98 11.19
N ILE A 455 -10.09 2.48 10.25
CA ILE A 455 -8.62 2.42 10.34
C ILE A 455 -8.13 3.16 11.58
N LYS A 456 -8.65 4.35 11.86
CA LYS A 456 -8.31 5.09 13.08
C LYS A 456 -8.63 4.27 14.33
N THR A 457 -9.83 3.68 14.40
CA THR A 457 -10.23 2.86 15.55
C THR A 457 -9.33 1.64 15.74
N ILE A 458 -8.93 0.98 14.66
CA ILE A 458 -8.05 -0.20 14.72
C ILE A 458 -6.63 0.20 15.13
N LEU A 459 -6.11 1.32 14.61
CA LEU A 459 -4.77 1.81 14.94
C LEU A 459 -4.67 2.37 16.36
N ASP A 460 -5.68 3.10 16.83
CA ASP A 460 -5.70 3.69 18.19
C ASP A 460 -5.80 2.61 19.29
N ASN A 461 -6.34 1.43 18.96
CA ASN A 461 -6.48 0.30 19.88
C ASN A 461 -5.45 -0.81 19.62
N ALA A 462 -4.52 -0.61 18.68
CA ALA A 462 -3.43 -1.56 18.48
C ALA A 462 -2.46 -1.47 19.68
N PRO A 463 -2.01 -2.60 20.24
CA PRO A 463 -1.01 -2.58 21.30
C PRO A 463 0.28 -1.89 20.79
N PRO A 464 0.98 -1.12 21.64
CA PRO A 464 2.18 -0.42 21.22
C PRO A 464 3.20 -1.42 20.67
N THR A 465 3.79 -1.08 19.53
CA THR A 465 4.90 -1.85 18.95
C THR A 465 6.00 -1.95 19.99
N PRO A 466 6.56 -3.14 20.29
CA PRO A 466 7.68 -3.25 21.21
C PRO A 466 8.84 -2.41 20.68
N SER A 467 9.40 -1.59 21.58
CA SER A 467 10.53 -0.68 21.36
C SER A 467 11.82 -1.39 21.03
#